data_AF-A0A2S6G0A3-F1
#
_entry.id   AF-A0A2S6G0A3-F1
#
_cell.length_a   1.000
_cell.length_b   1.000
_cell.length_c   1.000
_cell.angle_alpha   90.00
_cell.angle_beta   90.00
_cell.angle_gamma   90.00
#
_symmetry.space_group_name_H-M   'P 1'
#
loop_
_entity.id
_entity.type
_entity.pdbx_description
1 polymer ?
#
loop_
_entity_poly.entity_id
_entity_poly.type
_entity_poly.pdbx_seq_one_letter_code
_entity_poly.pdbx_strand_id
1 'polypeptide(L)'
;MYSKDFNEISENIQLLRNEVDEKLAERLKLDLLERIYKRLYSFDCNECNKVINELDDQVRELRNKRGLLDKEELKQHTKKIEAMKLHLQKDHKLVPEGYYTSIYISIGVSLGLIFGLTLFHNVALGLPIGMAVGVGVGSGLDADAKKKGKVI
;
A
#
# COMPACT_ATOMS: atom_id res chain seq x y z
N MET A 1 22.21 -11.20 18.71
CA MET A 1 21.79 -10.72 17.37
C MET A 1 20.71 -9.68 17.63
N TYR A 2 20.97 -8.41 17.31
CA TYR A 2 20.22 -7.24 17.81
C TYR A 2 18.72 -7.34 17.47
N SER A 3 17.85 -7.48 18.47
CA SER A 3 16.48 -7.00 18.32
C SER A 3 16.54 -5.49 18.48
N LYS A 4 16.52 -4.75 17.36
CA LYS A 4 16.21 -3.31 17.42
C LYS A 4 14.80 -3.17 17.99
N ASP A 5 14.65 -2.28 18.97
CA ASP A 5 13.36 -2.06 19.61
C ASP A 5 12.38 -1.47 18.60
N PHE A 6 11.15 -1.98 18.60
CA PHE A 6 10.06 -1.48 17.75
C PHE A 6 9.95 0.06 17.76
N ASN A 7 10.23 0.64 18.93
CA ASN A 7 10.14 2.06 19.20
C ASN A 7 11.18 2.88 18.42
N GLU A 8 12.38 2.37 18.16
CA GLU A 8 13.47 3.14 17.53
C GLU A 8 13.15 3.49 16.07
N ILE A 9 12.65 2.52 15.29
CA ILE A 9 12.34 2.75 13.87
C ILE A 9 11.09 3.62 13.73
N SER A 10 10.07 3.36 14.55
CA SER A 10 8.86 4.19 14.57
C SER A 10 9.20 5.64 14.92
N GLU A 11 10.10 5.86 15.88
CA GLU A 11 10.60 7.20 16.24
C GLU A 11 11.39 7.81 15.08
N ASN A 12 12.28 7.05 14.42
CA ASN A 12 13.04 7.52 13.26
C ASN A 12 12.12 7.99 12.11
N ILE A 13 11.01 7.29 11.85
CA ILE A 13 10.01 7.67 10.84
C ILE A 13 9.29 8.96 11.26
N GLN A 14 8.91 9.10 12.53
CA GLN A 14 8.25 10.31 13.05
C GLN A 14 9.17 11.53 13.04
N LEU A 15 10.45 11.35 13.40
CA LEU A 15 11.46 12.41 13.29
C LEU A 15 11.63 12.85 11.84
N LEU A 16 11.78 11.91 10.91
CA LEU A 16 11.88 12.23 9.48
C LEU A 16 10.65 13.01 8.99
N ARG A 17 9.45 12.62 9.42
CA ARG A 17 8.20 13.34 9.11
C ARG A 17 8.22 14.79 9.58
N ASN A 18 8.77 15.07 10.77
CA ASN A 18 8.85 16.42 11.32
C ASN A 18 9.96 17.27 10.66
N GLU A 19 10.96 16.64 10.07
CA GLU A 19 12.10 17.31 9.42
C GLU A 19 11.83 17.68 7.95
N VAL A 20 10.90 16.99 7.28
CA VAL A 20 10.56 17.23 5.87
C VAL A 20 9.27 18.03 5.71
N ASP A 21 9.13 18.73 4.57
CA ASP A 21 7.85 19.35 4.24
C ASP A 21 6.76 18.31 3.92
N GLU A 22 5.49 18.72 4.05
CA GLU A 22 4.32 17.85 3.86
C GLU A 22 4.30 17.17 2.49
N LYS A 23 4.67 17.90 1.42
CA LYS A 23 4.69 17.37 0.05
C LYS A 23 5.74 16.28 -0.10
N LEU A 24 6.90 16.44 0.54
CA LEU A 24 7.93 15.42 0.55
C LEU A 24 7.53 14.22 1.41
N ALA A 25 6.89 14.42 2.56
CA ALA A 25 6.35 13.35 3.40
C ALA A 25 5.34 12.47 2.63
N GLU A 26 4.44 13.07 1.86
CA GLU A 26 3.50 12.36 0.98
C GLU A 26 4.22 11.56 -0.11
N ARG A 27 5.22 12.16 -0.77
CA ARG A 27 6.02 11.49 -1.82
C ARG A 27 6.80 10.30 -1.27
N LEU A 28 7.29 10.41 -0.04
CA LEU A 28 7.96 9.34 0.69
C LEU A 28 6.99 8.31 1.25
N LYS A 29 5.68 8.59 1.26
CA LYS A 29 4.61 7.75 1.79
C LYS A 29 4.88 7.34 3.25
N LEU A 30 5.29 8.29 4.09
CA LEU A 30 5.71 8.00 5.47
C LEU A 30 4.61 7.30 6.30
N ASP A 31 3.34 7.66 6.11
CA ASP A 31 2.20 6.96 6.75
C ASP A 31 2.10 5.49 6.36
N LEU A 32 2.35 5.18 5.09
CA LEU A 32 2.33 3.81 4.60
C LEU A 32 3.54 3.04 5.14
N LEU A 33 4.71 3.67 5.22
CA LEU A 33 5.89 3.05 5.83
C LEU A 33 5.65 2.68 7.29
N GLU A 34 5.03 3.57 8.07
CA GLU A 34 4.70 3.29 9.46
C GLU A 34 3.72 2.11 9.59
N ARG A 35 2.70 2.06 8.73
CA ARG A 35 1.76 0.93 8.67
C ARG A 35 2.45 -0.38 8.28
N ILE A 36 3.26 -0.38 7.23
CA ILE A 36 4.04 -1.54 6.78
C ILE A 36 4.94 -2.02 7.90
N TYR A 37 5.66 -1.12 8.56
CA TYR A 37 6.54 -1.45 9.67
C TYR A 37 5.79 -2.13 10.83
N LYS A 38 4.66 -1.56 11.26
CA LYS A 38 3.77 -2.16 12.27
C LYS A 38 3.34 -3.57 11.88
N ARG A 39 2.99 -3.79 10.61
CA ARG A 39 2.62 -5.11 10.10
C ARG A 39 3.78 -6.09 10.10
N LEU A 40 4.95 -5.70 9.58
CA LEU A 40 6.15 -6.55 9.53
C LEU A 40 6.54 -7.01 10.95
N TYR A 41 6.53 -6.09 11.92
CA TYR A 41 6.88 -6.40 13.30
C TYR A 41 5.86 -7.32 14.00
N SER A 42 4.60 -7.31 13.55
CA SER A 42 3.55 -8.15 14.13
C SER A 42 3.65 -9.64 13.77
N PHE A 43 4.54 -10.02 12.84
CA PHE A 43 4.73 -11.40 12.43
C PHE A 43 6.07 -11.94 12.93
N ASP A 44 6.06 -13.17 13.46
CA ASP A 44 7.27 -13.94 13.70
C ASP A 44 7.79 -14.52 12.37
N CYS A 45 8.54 -13.71 11.62
CA CYS A 45 9.01 -14.04 10.28
C CYS A 45 10.44 -13.54 10.03
N ASN A 46 11.33 -14.46 9.65
CA ASN A 46 12.73 -14.15 9.36
C ASN A 46 12.91 -13.15 8.21
N GLU A 47 12.08 -13.26 7.16
CA GLU A 47 12.11 -12.29 6.06
C GLU A 47 11.57 -10.92 6.49
N CYS A 48 10.54 -10.86 7.37
CA CYS A 48 10.11 -9.59 7.95
C CYS A 48 11.24 -8.90 8.71
N ASN A 49 12.01 -9.65 9.51
CA ASN A 49 13.15 -9.10 10.24
C ASN A 49 14.24 -8.55 9.30
N LYS A 50 14.51 -9.21 8.17
CA LYS A 50 15.43 -8.69 7.16
C LYS A 50 14.91 -7.38 6.55
N VAL A 51 13.64 -7.38 6.12
CA VAL A 51 12.99 -6.20 5.53
C VAL A 51 12.94 -5.02 6.52
N ILE A 52 12.71 -5.28 7.80
CA ILE A 52 12.74 -4.27 8.87
C ILE A 52 14.12 -3.61 8.97
N ASN A 53 15.19 -4.40 8.93
CA ASN A 53 16.55 -3.86 8.98
C ASN A 53 16.88 -3.01 7.75
N GLU A 54 16.50 -3.48 6.56
CA GLU A 54 16.65 -2.72 5.32
C GLU A 54 15.86 -1.39 5.37
N LEU A 55 14.65 -1.41 5.92
CA LEU A 55 13.83 -0.22 6.08
C LEU A 55 14.48 0.80 7.04
N ASP A 56 15.03 0.37 8.16
CA ASP A 56 15.70 1.28 9.10
C ASP A 56 16.93 1.95 8.45
N ASP A 57 17.74 1.17 7.74
CA ASP A 57 18.91 1.71 7.03
C ASP A 57 18.48 2.75 6.00
N GLN A 58 17.38 2.51 5.28
CA GLN A 58 16.80 3.49 4.38
C GLN A 58 16.32 4.75 5.07
N VAL A 59 15.54 4.64 6.16
CA VAL A 59 15.02 5.81 6.89
C VAL A 59 16.17 6.68 7.39
N ARG A 60 17.25 6.06 7.88
CA ARG A 60 18.46 6.76 8.28
C ARG A 60 19.14 7.46 7.11
N GLU A 61 19.24 6.82 5.94
CA GLU A 61 19.82 7.43 4.74
C GLU A 61 19.01 8.65 4.27
N LEU A 62 17.68 8.52 4.22
CA LEU A 62 16.76 9.61 3.85
C LEU A 62 16.92 10.82 4.79
N ARG A 63 17.07 10.55 6.10
CA ARG A 63 17.28 11.58 7.11
C ARG A 63 18.65 12.25 6.99
N ASN A 64 19.71 11.49 6.73
CA ASN A 64 21.05 12.04 6.50
C ASN A 64 21.09 12.96 5.28
N LYS A 65 20.28 12.68 4.25
CA LYS A 65 20.10 13.53 3.07
C LYS A 65 19.15 14.72 3.31
N ARG A 66 18.58 14.86 4.51
CA ARG A 66 17.57 15.87 4.87
C ARG A 66 16.40 15.93 3.88
N GLY A 67 16.01 14.77 3.33
CA GLY A 67 14.94 14.71 2.33
C GLY A 67 15.29 15.28 0.95
N LEU A 68 16.52 15.72 0.71
CA LEU A 68 16.98 16.13 -0.62
C LEU A 68 17.20 14.88 -1.47
N LEU A 69 16.17 14.51 -2.23
CA LEU A 69 16.16 13.32 -3.07
C LEU A 69 15.96 13.68 -4.52
N ASP A 70 16.77 13.06 -5.37
CA ASP A 70 16.53 13.13 -6.80
C ASP A 70 15.38 12.21 -7.24
N LYS A 71 15.03 12.30 -8.53
CA LYS A 71 13.92 11.53 -9.10
C LYS A 71 14.18 10.02 -9.09
N GLU A 72 15.43 9.59 -9.27
CA GLU A 72 15.79 8.18 -9.30
C GLU A 72 15.77 7.59 -7.88
N GLU A 73 16.24 8.33 -6.88
CA GLU A 73 16.16 7.94 -5.47
C GLU A 73 14.72 7.77 -5.00
N LEU A 74 13.82 8.69 -5.36
CA LEU A 74 12.39 8.56 -5.04
C LEU A 74 11.74 7.36 -5.74
N LYS A 75 12.17 7.04 -6.95
CA LYS A 75 11.72 5.86 -7.69
C LYS A 75 12.22 4.58 -7.03
N GLN A 76 13.48 4.55 -6.58
CA GLN A 76 14.06 3.43 -5.85
C GLN A 76 13.35 3.23 -4.50
N HIS A 77 13.08 4.31 -3.78
CA HIS A 77 12.29 4.29 -2.54
C HIS A 77 10.90 3.69 -2.77
N THR A 78 10.20 4.14 -3.82
CA THR A 78 8.88 3.61 -4.19
C THR A 78 8.95 2.12 -4.53
N LYS A 79 9.97 1.66 -5.26
CA LYS A 79 10.15 0.23 -5.57
C LYS A 79 10.32 -0.62 -4.32
N LYS A 80 11.09 -0.13 -3.34
CA LYS A 80 11.29 -0.83 -2.07
C LYS A 80 10.00 -0.92 -1.26
N ILE A 81 9.20 0.16 -1.21
CA ILE A 81 7.83 0.11 -0.64
C ILE A 81 6.97 -0.97 -1.29
N GLU A 82 6.97 -1.05 -2.63
CA GLU A 82 6.19 -2.08 -3.33
C GLU A 82 6.72 -3.49 -3.07
N ALA A 83 8.04 -3.68 -2.93
CA ALA A 83 8.61 -4.96 -2.54
C ALA A 83 8.14 -5.41 -1.15
N MET A 84 8.13 -4.49 -0.17
CA MET A 84 7.61 -4.77 1.18
C MET A 84 6.12 -5.13 1.17
N LYS A 85 5.30 -4.39 0.41
CA LYS A 85 3.89 -4.72 0.22
C LYS A 85 3.71 -6.10 -0.40
N LEU A 86 4.49 -6.42 -1.44
CA LEU A 86 4.41 -7.72 -2.10
C LEU A 86 4.77 -8.87 -1.15
N HIS A 87 5.76 -8.68 -0.28
CA HIS A 87 6.06 -9.65 0.78
C HIS A 87 4.87 -9.84 1.72
N LEU A 88 4.33 -8.75 2.28
CA LEU A 88 3.15 -8.78 3.15
C LEU A 88 1.91 -9.42 2.46
N GLN A 89 1.73 -9.18 1.17
CA GLN A 89 0.64 -9.78 0.39
C GLN A 89 0.83 -11.28 0.17
N LYS A 90 2.01 -11.70 -0.27
CA LYS A 90 2.27 -13.09 -0.64
C LYS A 90 2.36 -14.00 0.57
N ASP A 91 3.12 -13.57 1.57
CA ASP A 91 3.51 -14.41 2.70
C ASP A 91 2.55 -14.27 3.89
N HIS A 92 1.98 -13.07 4.08
CA HIS A 92 1.11 -12.76 5.23
C HIS A 92 -0.36 -12.50 4.88
N LYS A 93 -0.73 -12.65 3.59
CA LYS A 93 -2.11 -12.50 3.07
C LYS A 93 -2.76 -11.15 3.43
N LEU A 94 -1.95 -10.11 3.58
CA LEU A 94 -2.41 -8.73 3.72
C LEU A 94 -2.78 -8.18 2.34
N VAL A 95 -3.59 -7.13 2.29
CA VAL A 95 -3.93 -6.41 1.07
C VAL A 95 -3.82 -4.90 1.30
N PRO A 96 -3.43 -4.11 0.29
CA PRO A 96 -3.56 -2.67 0.34
C PRO A 96 -5.02 -2.23 0.53
N GLU A 97 -5.21 -1.04 1.06
CA GLU A 97 -6.53 -0.42 1.11
C GLU A 97 -7.12 -0.25 -0.30
N GLY A 98 -8.40 -0.61 -0.47
CA GLY A 98 -9.10 -0.53 -1.76
C GLY A 98 -8.69 -1.57 -2.81
N TYR A 99 -7.96 -2.63 -2.40
CA TYR A 99 -7.43 -3.65 -3.31
C TYR A 99 -8.54 -4.33 -4.10
N TYR A 100 -9.59 -4.82 -3.43
CA TYR A 100 -10.67 -5.53 -4.11
C TYR A 100 -11.55 -4.55 -4.91
N THR A 101 -11.85 -3.38 -4.37
CA THR A 101 -12.59 -2.33 -5.10
C THR A 101 -11.94 -2.01 -6.43
N SER A 102 -10.62 -1.84 -6.48
CA SER A 102 -9.89 -1.52 -7.71
C SER A 102 -10.00 -2.64 -8.77
N ILE A 103 -9.88 -3.90 -8.32
CA ILE A 103 -10.01 -5.08 -9.19
C ILE A 103 -11.44 -5.20 -9.72
N TYR A 104 -12.44 -5.14 -8.84
CA TYR A 104 -13.83 -5.38 -9.21
C TYR A 104 -14.46 -4.22 -9.98
N ILE A 105 -14.01 -2.97 -9.80
CA ILE A 105 -14.36 -1.88 -10.71
C ILE A 105 -13.83 -2.19 -12.11
N SER A 106 -12.59 -2.64 -12.25
CA SER A 106 -12.00 -2.93 -13.57
C SER A 106 -12.79 -4.03 -14.28
N ILE A 107 -13.10 -5.11 -13.57
CA ILE A 107 -13.96 -6.20 -14.08
C ILE A 107 -15.36 -5.66 -14.42
N GLY A 108 -15.96 -4.90 -13.52
CA GLY A 108 -17.31 -4.33 -13.68
C GLY A 108 -17.41 -3.41 -14.89
N VAL A 109 -16.41 -2.56 -15.13
CA VAL A 109 -16.32 -1.71 -16.33
C VAL A 109 -16.21 -2.55 -17.58
N SER A 110 -15.33 -3.57 -17.60
CA SER A 110 -15.22 -4.48 -18.76
C SER A 110 -16.53 -5.18 -19.09
N LEU A 111 -17.22 -5.72 -18.07
CA LEU A 111 -18.53 -6.36 -18.25
C LEU A 111 -19.61 -5.34 -18.66
N GLY A 112 -19.62 -4.15 -18.05
CA GLY A 112 -20.54 -3.07 -18.36
C GLY A 112 -20.42 -2.58 -19.81
N LEU A 113 -19.20 -2.54 -20.36
CA LEU A 113 -18.97 -2.27 -21.78
C LEU A 113 -19.58 -3.37 -22.67
N ILE A 114 -19.29 -4.64 -22.37
CA ILE A 114 -19.77 -5.77 -23.16
C ILE A 114 -21.30 -5.82 -23.15
N PHE A 115 -21.92 -5.75 -21.97
CA PHE A 115 -23.38 -5.79 -21.83
C PHE A 115 -24.06 -4.51 -22.34
N GLY A 116 -23.40 -3.37 -22.18
CA GLY A 116 -23.83 -2.10 -22.75
C GLY A 116 -23.95 -2.17 -24.28
N LEU A 117 -22.96 -2.75 -24.96
CA LEU A 117 -22.97 -2.94 -26.41
C LEU A 117 -23.96 -4.01 -26.87
N THR A 118 -24.02 -5.14 -26.18
CA THR A 118 -24.72 -6.35 -26.66
C THR A 118 -26.15 -6.50 -26.19
N LEU A 119 -26.44 -6.26 -24.90
CA LEU A 119 -27.79 -6.38 -24.37
C LEU A 119 -28.56 -5.06 -24.51
N PHE A 120 -27.97 -3.97 -24.03
CA PHE A 120 -28.66 -2.69 -23.94
C PHE A 120 -28.57 -1.86 -25.22
N HIS A 121 -27.68 -2.23 -26.15
CA HIS A 121 -27.33 -1.44 -27.34
C HIS A 121 -27.04 0.04 -27.00
N ASN A 122 -26.62 0.28 -25.76
CA ASN A 122 -26.37 1.58 -25.17
C ASN A 122 -25.34 1.44 -24.05
N VAL A 123 -24.10 1.78 -24.38
CA VAL A 123 -22.96 1.76 -23.45
C VAL A 123 -23.17 2.69 -22.27
N ALA A 124 -23.92 3.79 -22.45
CA ALA A 124 -24.21 4.75 -21.37
C ALA A 124 -25.08 4.13 -20.27
N LEU A 125 -25.83 3.08 -20.55
CA LEU A 125 -26.57 2.31 -19.53
C LEU A 125 -25.70 1.19 -18.92
N GLY A 126 -24.91 0.49 -19.74
CA GLY A 126 -24.10 -0.64 -19.27
C GLY A 126 -22.96 -0.26 -18.34
N LEU A 127 -22.25 0.84 -18.62
CA LEU A 127 -21.10 1.29 -17.84
C LEU A 127 -21.43 1.62 -16.37
N PRO A 128 -22.45 2.46 -16.07
CA PRO A 128 -22.82 2.75 -14.68
C PRO A 128 -23.25 1.51 -13.91
N ILE A 129 -23.98 0.58 -14.55
CA ILE A 129 -24.41 -0.67 -13.92
C ILE A 129 -23.20 -1.54 -13.58
N GLY A 130 -22.30 -1.74 -14.56
CA GLY A 130 -21.08 -2.51 -14.36
C GLY A 130 -20.18 -1.94 -13.26
N MET A 131 -20.01 -0.62 -13.24
CA MET A 131 -19.27 0.07 -12.18
C MET A 131 -19.94 -0.07 -10.82
N ALA A 132 -21.26 0.09 -10.73
CA ALA A 132 -22.00 -0.06 -9.47
C ALA A 132 -21.85 -1.47 -8.87
N VAL A 133 -21.95 -2.51 -9.70
CA VAL A 133 -21.68 -3.90 -9.28
C VAL A 133 -20.24 -4.07 -8.82
N GLY A 134 -19.28 -3.53 -9.59
CA GLY A 134 -17.86 -3.58 -9.25
C GLY A 134 -17.54 -2.93 -7.90
N VAL A 135 -18.09 -1.74 -7.64
CA VAL A 135 -17.97 -1.04 -6.35
C VAL A 135 -18.65 -1.83 -5.24
N GLY A 136 -19.87 -2.33 -5.46
CA GLY A 136 -20.62 -3.08 -4.44
C GLY A 136 -19.89 -4.34 -3.97
N VAL A 137 -19.42 -5.17 -4.91
CA VAL A 137 -18.69 -6.39 -4.59
C VAL A 137 -17.32 -6.07 -3.99
N GLY A 138 -16.57 -5.16 -4.61
CA GLY A 138 -15.23 -4.81 -4.18
C GLY A 138 -15.18 -4.17 -2.79
N SER A 139 -16.09 -3.24 -2.50
CA SER A 139 -16.18 -2.60 -1.18
C SER A 139 -16.59 -3.57 -0.07
N GLY A 140 -17.44 -4.56 -0.37
CA GLY A 140 -17.78 -5.63 0.56
C GLY A 140 -16.57 -6.48 0.94
N LEU A 141 -15.74 -6.84 -0.04
CA LEU A 141 -14.51 -7.61 0.18
C LEU A 141 -13.44 -6.78 0.92
N ASP A 142 -13.28 -5.51 0.59
CA ASP A 142 -12.38 -4.60 1.31
C ASP A 142 -12.83 -4.42 2.78
N ALA A 143 -14.14 -4.31 3.02
CA ALA A 143 -14.69 -4.23 4.38
C ALA A 143 -14.44 -5.52 5.18
N ASP A 144 -14.56 -6.69 4.56
CA ASP A 144 -14.23 -7.98 5.18
C ASP A 144 -12.73 -8.08 5.51
N ALA A 145 -11.85 -7.69 4.58
CA ALA A 145 -10.40 -7.64 4.82
C ALA A 145 -10.06 -6.72 6.00
N LYS A 146 -10.70 -5.54 6.09
CA LYS A 146 -10.52 -4.62 7.21
C LYS A 146 -10.99 -5.23 8.53
N LYS A 147 -12.17 -5.86 8.56
CA LYS A 147 -12.70 -6.55 9.76
C LYS A 147 -11.77 -7.68 10.23
N LYS A 148 -11.15 -8.41 9.31
CA LYS A 148 -10.20 -9.49 9.60
C LYS A 148 -8.78 -9.00 9.90
N GLY A 149 -8.55 -7.68 9.95
CA GLY A 149 -7.24 -7.12 10.20
C GLY A 149 -6.22 -7.40 9.10
N LYS A 150 -6.67 -7.71 7.87
CA LYS A 150 -5.85 -8.07 6.70
C LYS A 150 -5.50 -6.88 5.80
N VAL A 151 -5.74 -5.65 6.24
CA VAL A 151 -5.35 -4.43 5.49
C VAL A 151 -4.00 -3.93 5.98
N ILE A 152 -3.13 -3.54 5.04
CA ILE A 152 -1.84 -2.87 5.35
C ILE A 152 -2.10 -1.47 5.92
#